data_AF-A0AA36N243-F1
#
_entry.id   AF-A0AA36N243-F1
#
_cell.length_a   1.000
_cell.length_b   1.000
_cell.length_c   1.000
_cell.angle_alpha   90.00
_cell.angle_beta   90.00
_cell.angle_gamma   90.00
#
_symmetry.space_group_name_H-M   'P 1'
#
loop_
_entity.id
_entity.type
_entity.pdbx_description
1 polymer ?
#
loop_
_entity_poly.entity_id
_entity_poly.type
_entity_poly.pdbx_seq_one_letter_code
_entity_poly.pdbx_strand_id
1 'polypeptide(L)'
;MDGFRAKRSLVWCLLCLRVAAHPCEQEVQSACPDRPGSELARCLKDKSEHERPTDITSACADFIALNVACADDIVKSCDEAFFSDDTSLCLSTWTQPEDLSPKCAGVLEWALPKHEAVEEGPTDELGMSEKDYADKREWQALAASPLPRDLVLLLGEAACWPQCCG
;
A
#
# COMPACT_ATOMS: atom_id res chain seq x y z
N MET A 1 -43.24 2.67 -26.94
CA MET A 1 -42.56 1.37 -26.69
C MET A 1 -41.20 1.75 -26.14
N ASP A 2 -41.14 2.09 -24.85
CA ASP A 2 -39.98 2.78 -24.27
C ASP A 2 -39.69 2.15 -22.91
N GLY A 3 -38.66 1.30 -22.86
CA GLY A 3 -38.37 0.55 -21.64
C GLY A 3 -37.14 -0.32 -21.73
N PHE A 4 -35.97 0.22 -22.07
CA PHE A 4 -34.70 -0.53 -22.00
C PHE A 4 -33.48 0.39 -21.93
N ARG A 5 -33.35 1.26 -20.91
CA ARG A 5 -32.13 2.11 -20.78
C ARG A 5 -31.68 2.47 -19.35
N ALA A 6 -31.93 1.63 -18.34
CA ALA A 6 -31.54 1.96 -16.96
C ALA A 6 -30.69 0.91 -16.21
N LYS A 7 -30.42 -0.26 -16.80
CA LYS A 7 -29.76 -1.38 -16.06
C LYS A 7 -28.27 -1.61 -16.38
N ARG A 8 -27.69 -0.88 -17.34
CA ARG A 8 -26.28 -1.05 -17.74
C ARG A 8 -25.28 -0.17 -16.97
N SER A 9 -25.75 0.76 -16.13
CA SER A 9 -24.87 1.74 -15.47
C SER A 9 -24.30 1.29 -14.12
N LEU A 10 -24.88 0.27 -13.47
CA LEU A 10 -24.45 -0.15 -12.13
C LEU A 10 -23.32 -1.21 -12.13
N VAL A 11 -23.08 -1.88 -13.26
CA VAL A 11 -22.06 -2.94 -13.34
C VAL A 11 -20.64 -2.36 -13.52
N TRP A 12 -20.50 -1.12 -13.99
CA TRP A 12 -19.20 -0.51 -14.24
C TRP A 12 -18.56 0.15 -13.00
N CYS A 13 -19.34 0.46 -11.96
CA CYS A 13 -18.80 1.09 -10.74
C CYS A 13 -18.10 0.09 -9.80
N LEU A 14 -18.39 -1.21 -9.92
CA LEU A 14 -17.76 -2.28 -9.13
C LEU A 14 -16.40 -2.75 -9.69
N LEU A 15 -15.97 -2.25 -10.86
CA LEU A 15 -14.76 -2.69 -11.55
C LEU A 15 -13.59 -1.68 -11.46
N CYS A 16 -13.60 -0.82 -10.44
CA CYS A 16 -12.45 0.04 -10.07
C CYS A 16 -11.84 -0.40 -8.74
N LEU A 17 -11.85 -1.70 -8.43
CA LEU A 17 -10.96 -2.27 -7.43
C LEU A 17 -9.54 -2.20 -8.02
N ARG A 18 -8.83 -1.08 -7.78
CA ARG A 18 -7.40 -1.01 -8.07
C ARG A 18 -6.70 -1.97 -7.13
N VAL A 19 -6.32 -3.14 -7.65
CA VAL A 19 -5.26 -3.95 -7.04
C VAL A 19 -4.06 -3.02 -6.92
N ALA A 20 -3.54 -2.85 -5.70
CA ALA A 20 -2.32 -2.07 -5.49
C ALA A 20 -1.22 -2.73 -6.32
N ALA A 21 -0.89 -2.13 -7.46
CA ALA A 21 0.17 -2.62 -8.32
C ALA A 21 1.49 -2.45 -7.57
N HIS A 22 2.37 -3.44 -7.67
CA HIS A 22 3.71 -3.41 -7.08
C HIS A 22 4.40 -2.07 -7.41
N PRO A 23 5.14 -1.45 -6.47
CA PRO A 23 5.65 -0.08 -6.63
C PRO A 23 6.49 0.16 -7.88
N CYS A 24 7.09 -0.90 -8.44
CA CYS A 24 7.92 -0.86 -9.64
C CYS A 24 7.31 -1.60 -10.85
N GLU A 25 6.07 -2.08 -10.81
CA GLU A 25 5.52 -2.97 -11.85
C GLU A 25 5.63 -2.35 -13.26
N GLN A 26 5.23 -1.08 -13.39
CA GLN A 26 5.22 -0.40 -14.69
C GLN A 26 6.65 -0.14 -15.20
N GLU A 27 7.56 0.19 -14.29
CA GLU A 27 8.96 0.47 -14.57
C GLU A 27 9.71 -0.79 -14.98
N VAL A 28 9.44 -1.92 -14.31
CA VAL A 28 10.05 -3.21 -14.64
C VAL A 28 9.60 -3.67 -16.02
N GLN A 29 8.30 -3.66 -16.29
CA GLN A 29 7.76 -4.05 -17.59
C GLN A 29 8.24 -3.16 -18.75
N SER A 30 8.61 -1.91 -18.47
CA SER A 30 9.04 -0.94 -19.48
C SER A 30 10.54 -0.92 -19.71
N ALA A 31 11.34 -0.84 -18.65
CA ALA A 31 12.78 -0.72 -18.72
C ALA A 31 13.50 -2.07 -18.76
N CYS A 32 13.05 -3.06 -17.99
CA CYS A 32 13.83 -4.25 -17.66
C CYS A 32 12.99 -5.55 -17.60
N PRO A 33 12.16 -5.87 -18.62
CA PRO A 33 11.22 -7.00 -18.54
C PRO A 33 11.91 -8.37 -18.44
N ASP A 34 13.12 -8.49 -18.99
CA ASP A 34 13.86 -9.75 -19.06
C ASP A 34 14.88 -9.93 -17.92
N ARG A 35 14.89 -9.05 -16.91
CA ARG A 35 15.86 -9.08 -15.80
C ARG A 35 15.24 -9.69 -14.53
N PRO A 36 15.66 -10.88 -14.07
CA PRO A 36 15.13 -11.48 -12.87
C PRO A 36 15.84 -10.98 -11.59
N GLY A 37 15.08 -10.96 -10.48
CA GLY A 37 15.59 -10.92 -9.11
C GLY A 37 16.58 -9.79 -8.82
N SER A 38 17.78 -10.13 -8.38
CA SER A 38 18.80 -9.17 -7.94
C SER A 38 19.43 -8.35 -9.08
N GLU A 39 19.38 -8.81 -10.33
CA GLU A 39 19.86 -8.03 -11.49
C GLU A 39 18.92 -6.87 -11.84
N LEU A 40 17.66 -6.98 -11.46
CA LEU A 40 16.64 -5.98 -11.74
C LEU A 40 16.99 -4.62 -11.11
N ALA A 41 17.55 -4.64 -9.88
CA ALA A 41 18.02 -3.42 -9.21
C ALA A 41 19.11 -2.69 -10.02
N ARG A 42 20.02 -3.45 -10.66
CA ARG A 42 21.09 -2.86 -11.47
C ARG A 42 20.50 -2.20 -12.71
N CYS A 43 19.64 -2.92 -13.41
CA CYS A 43 19.00 -2.41 -14.62
C CYS A 43 18.15 -1.17 -14.33
N LEU A 44 17.32 -1.17 -13.28
CA LEU A 44 16.48 -0.01 -12.95
C LEU A 44 17.29 1.22 -12.54
N LYS A 45 18.48 1.04 -11.95
CA LYS A 45 19.39 2.15 -11.59
C LYS A 45 20.11 2.76 -12.78
N ASP A 46 20.51 1.93 -13.74
CA ASP A 46 21.25 2.39 -14.91
C ASP A 46 20.30 2.64 -16.08
N LYS A 47 19.99 3.93 -16.34
CA LYS A 47 19.17 4.34 -17.48
C LYS A 47 19.73 3.90 -18.84
N SER A 48 21.02 3.56 -18.92
CA SER A 48 21.62 3.03 -20.15
C SER A 48 21.32 1.55 -20.38
N GLU A 49 20.93 0.80 -19.35
CA GLU A 49 20.48 -0.59 -19.45
C GLU A 49 18.97 -0.70 -19.77
N HIS A 50 18.22 0.41 -19.75
CA HIS A 50 16.78 0.41 -20.01
C HIS A 50 16.49 0.12 -21.49
N GLU A 51 15.65 -0.88 -21.75
CA GLU A 51 15.16 -1.17 -23.10
C GLU A 51 14.32 -0.04 -23.67
N ARG A 52 13.55 0.63 -22.81
CA ARG A 52 12.74 1.81 -23.16
C ARG A 52 12.99 2.94 -22.16
N PRO A 53 13.08 4.20 -22.63
CA PRO A 53 13.19 5.35 -21.75
C PRO A 53 12.01 5.37 -20.76
N THR A 54 12.34 5.20 -19.49
CA THR A 54 11.35 5.09 -18.42
C THR A 54 11.75 6.02 -17.29
N ASP A 55 10.79 6.79 -16.79
CA ASP A 55 10.98 7.59 -15.59
C ASP A 55 10.60 6.78 -14.36
N ILE A 56 11.58 6.58 -13.48
CA ILE A 56 11.39 5.85 -12.24
C ILE A 56 10.58 6.73 -11.27
N THR A 57 9.42 6.24 -10.83
CA THR A 57 8.62 6.93 -9.81
C THR A 57 9.34 6.93 -8.46
N SER A 58 9.01 7.89 -7.59
CA SER A 58 9.61 7.95 -6.24
C SER A 58 9.37 6.66 -5.46
N ALA A 59 8.15 6.11 -5.53
CA ALA A 59 7.82 4.86 -4.86
C ALA A 59 8.69 3.69 -5.34
N CYS A 60 8.92 3.58 -6.65
CA CYS A 60 9.83 2.56 -7.17
C CYS A 60 11.28 2.82 -6.76
N ALA A 61 11.73 4.08 -6.77
CA ALA A 61 13.08 4.44 -6.33
C ALA A 61 13.34 4.05 -4.86
N ASP A 62 12.38 4.29 -3.98
CA ASP A 62 12.45 3.95 -2.56
C ASP A 62 12.53 2.43 -2.38
N PHE A 63 11.73 1.69 -3.15
CA PHE A 63 11.74 0.23 -3.11
C PHE A 63 13.03 -0.39 -3.70
N ILE A 64 13.60 0.20 -4.75
CA ILE A 64 14.94 -0.15 -5.27
C ILE A 64 16.00 0.09 -4.19
N ALA A 65 15.91 1.22 -3.46
CA ALA A 65 16.85 1.53 -2.39
C ALA A 65 16.77 0.50 -1.26
N LEU A 66 15.55 0.11 -0.85
CA LEU A 66 15.31 -0.95 0.13
C LEU A 66 15.95 -2.28 -0.30
N ASN A 67 15.63 -2.77 -1.51
CA ASN A 67 16.14 -4.05 -2.01
C ASN A 67 17.67 -4.07 -2.10
N VAL A 68 18.31 -2.95 -2.44
CA VAL A 68 19.78 -2.87 -2.54
C VAL A 68 20.45 -2.69 -1.18
N ALA A 69 19.80 -1.99 -0.25
CA ALA A 69 20.32 -1.84 1.10
C ALA A 69 20.25 -3.14 1.89
N CYS A 70 19.16 -3.89 1.69
CA CYS A 70 18.84 -5.15 2.37
C CYS A 70 19.21 -6.39 1.56
N ALA A 71 20.04 -6.29 0.51
CA ALA A 71 20.27 -7.41 -0.40
C ALA A 71 20.76 -8.68 0.31
N ASP A 72 21.72 -8.54 1.23
CA ASP A 72 22.25 -9.67 1.99
C ASP A 72 21.21 -10.25 2.96
N ASP A 73 20.39 -9.38 3.57
CA ASP A 73 19.33 -9.77 4.51
C ASP A 73 18.17 -10.49 3.79
N ILE A 74 17.84 -10.08 2.56
CA ILE A 74 16.81 -10.72 1.72
C ILE A 74 17.24 -12.15 1.35
N VAL A 75 18.51 -12.34 0.97
CA VAL A 75 19.05 -13.68 0.67
C VAL A 75 19.02 -14.57 1.90
N LYS A 76 19.36 -14.02 3.06
CA LYS A 76 19.46 -14.79 4.32
C LYS A 76 18.10 -15.12 4.92
N SER A 77 17.16 -14.17 4.91
CA SER A 77 15.94 -14.23 5.74
C SER A 77 14.64 -14.28 4.93
N CYS A 78 14.67 -13.91 3.64
CA CYS A 78 13.49 -13.76 2.80
C CYS A 78 13.54 -14.61 1.53
N ASP A 79 14.23 -15.75 1.55
CA ASP A 79 14.28 -16.74 0.44
C ASP A 79 14.63 -16.14 -0.93
N GLU A 80 15.54 -15.15 -0.96
CA GLU A 80 15.93 -14.45 -2.20
C GLU A 80 14.73 -13.80 -2.93
N ALA A 81 13.65 -13.50 -2.22
CA ALA A 81 12.47 -12.82 -2.74
C ALA A 81 12.79 -11.35 -3.02
N PHE A 82 13.59 -11.08 -4.03
CA PHE A 82 13.91 -9.74 -4.52
C PHE A 82 12.76 -9.18 -5.35
N PHE A 83 12.43 -7.91 -5.14
CA PHE A 83 11.38 -7.21 -5.88
C PHE A 83 10.01 -7.91 -5.89
N SER A 84 9.67 -8.57 -4.79
CA SER A 84 8.36 -9.17 -4.58
C SER A 84 7.54 -8.30 -3.63
N ASP A 85 6.21 -8.41 -3.70
CA ASP A 85 5.32 -7.75 -2.74
C ASP A 85 5.64 -8.17 -1.30
N ASP A 86 6.05 -9.42 -1.11
CA ASP A 86 6.37 -10.01 0.19
C ASP A 86 7.72 -9.56 0.74
N THR A 87 8.61 -8.94 -0.04
CA THR A 87 9.94 -8.51 0.45
C THR A 87 9.81 -7.48 1.57
N SER A 88 8.92 -6.50 1.39
CA SER A 88 8.69 -5.45 2.39
C SER A 88 8.02 -6.01 3.65
N LEU A 89 7.10 -6.96 3.49
CA LEU A 89 6.44 -7.66 4.59
C LEU A 89 7.43 -8.55 5.35
N CYS A 90 8.29 -9.29 4.64
CA CYS A 90 9.31 -10.14 5.23
C CYS A 90 10.28 -9.34 6.09
N LEU A 91 10.82 -8.24 5.54
CA LEU A 91 11.80 -7.40 6.25
C LEU A 91 11.19 -6.68 7.46
N SER A 92 9.92 -6.31 7.41
CA SER A 92 9.27 -5.53 8.47
C SER A 92 8.56 -6.36 9.54
N THR A 93 7.98 -7.48 9.16
CA THR A 93 7.05 -8.23 10.01
C THR A 93 7.58 -9.62 10.35
N TRP A 94 8.27 -10.29 9.41
CA TRP A 94 8.71 -11.67 9.61
C TRP A 94 10.16 -11.78 10.07
N THR A 95 10.96 -10.76 9.84
CA THR A 95 12.37 -10.71 10.25
C THR A 95 12.52 -9.90 11.52
N GLN A 96 13.26 -10.44 12.50
CA GLN A 96 13.54 -9.69 13.72
C GLN A 96 14.51 -8.54 13.43
N PRO A 97 14.33 -7.34 14.04
CA PRO A 97 15.21 -6.21 13.78
C PRO A 97 16.70 -6.48 14.08
N GLU A 98 16.98 -7.41 15.01
CA GLU A 98 18.33 -7.86 15.37
C GLU A 98 19.00 -8.77 14.33
N ASP A 99 18.21 -9.40 13.46
CA ASP A 99 18.70 -10.25 12.36
C ASP A 99 19.02 -9.45 11.10
N LEU A 100 18.59 -8.18 11.04
CA LEU A 100 18.83 -7.25 9.94
C LEU A 100 20.19 -6.55 10.09
N SER A 101 20.86 -6.32 8.97
CA SER A 101 22.02 -5.45 8.95
C SER A 101 21.66 -4.02 9.38
N PRO A 102 22.58 -3.27 10.02
CA PRO A 102 22.34 -1.87 10.40
C PRO A 102 21.96 -0.97 9.20
N LYS A 103 22.45 -1.33 8.02
CA LYS A 103 22.16 -0.65 6.76
C LYS A 103 20.70 -0.88 6.33
N CYS A 104 20.23 -2.13 6.39
CA CYS A 104 18.86 -2.46 6.05
C CYS A 104 17.88 -1.83 7.05
N ALA A 105 18.14 -1.96 8.36
CA ALA A 105 17.30 -1.39 9.39
C ALA A 105 17.10 0.12 9.24
N GLY A 106 18.17 0.86 8.93
CA GLY A 106 18.08 2.31 8.72
C GLY A 106 17.26 2.71 7.48
N VAL A 107 17.34 1.92 6.39
CA VAL A 107 16.51 2.18 5.20
C VAL A 107 15.07 1.77 5.42
N LEU A 108 14.82 0.68 6.15
CA LEU A 108 13.49 0.22 6.51
C LEU A 108 12.74 1.27 7.36
N GLU A 109 13.42 1.90 8.32
CA GLU A 109 12.85 2.97 9.15
C GLU A 109 12.46 4.23 8.35
N TRP A 110 13.15 4.48 7.23
CA TRP A 110 12.84 5.59 6.33
C TRP A 110 11.76 5.24 5.30
N ALA A 111 11.79 4.01 4.76
CA ALA A 111 10.93 3.57 3.68
C ALA A 111 9.52 3.16 4.13
N LEU A 112 9.37 2.69 5.38
CA LEU A 112 8.08 2.30 5.93
C LEU A 112 7.53 3.42 6.81
N PRO A 113 6.22 3.74 6.71
CA PRO A 113 5.58 4.60 7.68
C PRO A 113 5.78 3.96 9.05
N LYS A 114 6.37 4.70 9.98
CA LYS A 114 6.45 4.25 11.37
C LYS A 114 5.02 4.01 11.82
N HIS A 115 4.69 2.76 12.13
CA HIS A 115 3.61 2.52 13.06
C HIS A 115 4.06 3.21 14.35
N GLU A 116 3.58 4.43 14.58
CA GLU A 116 3.54 4.94 15.94
C GLU A 116 2.91 3.81 16.74
N ALA A 117 3.67 3.29 17.71
CA ALA A 117 3.13 2.39 18.69
C ALA A 117 1.96 3.14 19.32
N VAL A 118 0.76 2.91 18.80
CA VAL A 118 -0.46 3.11 19.55
C VAL A 118 -0.19 2.24 20.76
N GLU A 119 0.07 2.87 21.90
CA GLU A 119 0.16 2.21 23.19
C GLU A 119 -1.05 1.29 23.29
N GLU A 120 -0.84 0.01 22.96
CA GLU A 120 -1.79 -1.06 23.16
C GLU A 120 -1.89 -1.20 24.67
N GLY A 121 -2.76 -0.39 25.27
CA GLY A 121 -3.27 -0.65 26.59
C GLY A 121 -3.82 -2.08 26.64
N PRO A 122 -3.93 -2.68 27.83
CA PRO A 122 -4.28 -4.09 27.98
C PRO A 122 -5.49 -4.45 27.13
N THR A 123 -5.27 -5.29 26.13
CA THR A 123 -6.35 -5.86 25.32
C THR A 123 -6.95 -7.01 26.12
N ASP A 124 -8.28 -7.14 26.09
CA ASP A 124 -8.95 -8.29 26.68
C ASP A 124 -8.68 -9.57 25.86
N GLU A 125 -9.20 -10.72 26.27
CA GLU A 125 -8.98 -12.00 25.55
C GLU A 125 -9.56 -12.02 24.12
N LEU A 126 -10.24 -10.95 23.70
CA LEU A 126 -10.75 -10.75 22.35
C LEU A 126 -9.91 -9.72 21.54
N GLY A 127 -8.83 -9.19 22.10
CA GLY A 127 -7.94 -8.25 21.41
C GLY A 127 -8.52 -6.85 21.28
N MET A 128 -9.56 -6.49 22.03
CA MET A 128 -10.16 -5.15 21.97
C MET A 128 -9.73 -4.29 23.16
N SER A 129 -9.29 -3.07 22.88
CA SER A 129 -8.98 -2.09 23.93
C SER A 129 -10.27 -1.43 24.45
N GLU A 130 -10.23 -0.93 25.68
CA GLU A 130 -11.36 -0.18 26.27
C GLU A 130 -11.75 1.04 25.42
N LYS A 131 -10.76 1.61 24.71
CA LYS A 131 -10.95 2.69 23.75
C LYS A 131 -11.75 2.22 22.52
N ASP A 132 -11.46 1.05 21.96
CA ASP A 132 -12.20 0.52 20.81
C ASP A 132 -13.67 0.26 21.16
N TYR A 133 -13.94 -0.21 22.39
CA TYR A 133 -15.31 -0.33 22.89
C TYR A 133 -16.01 1.02 23.04
N ALA A 134 -15.30 2.08 23.44
CA ALA A 134 -15.85 3.42 23.52
C ALA A 134 -16.19 3.98 22.13
N ASP A 135 -15.25 3.89 21.19
CA ASP A 135 -15.41 4.39 19.83
C ASP A 135 -16.53 3.62 19.09
N LYS A 136 -16.66 2.31 19.32
CA LYS A 136 -17.77 1.50 18.80
C LYS A 136 -19.12 1.91 19.39
N ARG A 137 -19.18 2.22 20.70
CA ARG A 137 -20.41 2.70 21.35
C ARG A 137 -20.82 4.07 20.82
N GLU A 138 -19.86 4.96 20.59
CA GLU A 138 -20.11 6.27 19.97
C GLU A 138 -20.64 6.12 18.55
N TRP A 139 -20.02 5.25 17.74
CA TRP A 139 -20.50 4.93 16.39
C TRP A 139 -21.91 4.34 16.39
N GLN A 140 -22.21 3.44 17.32
CA GLN A 140 -23.54 2.86 17.48
C GLN A 140 -24.57 3.92 17.92
N ALA A 141 -24.17 4.87 18.77
CA ALA A 141 -25.04 5.98 19.18
C ALA A 141 -25.30 6.96 18.02
N LEU A 142 -24.30 7.29 17.21
CA LEU A 142 -24.44 8.10 16.00
C LEU A 142 -25.32 7.40 14.96
N ALA A 143 -25.11 6.10 14.74
CA ALA A 143 -25.89 5.29 13.81
C ALA A 143 -27.34 5.08 14.27
N ALA A 144 -27.59 5.06 15.59
CA ALA A 144 -28.92 4.96 16.16
C ALA A 144 -29.67 6.31 16.22
N SER A 145 -28.97 7.43 16.05
CA SER A 145 -29.61 8.75 15.99
C SER A 145 -30.25 8.99 14.61
N PRO A 146 -31.53 9.40 14.54
CA PRO A 146 -32.10 9.85 13.28
C PRO A 146 -31.44 11.18 12.91
N LEU A 147 -30.52 11.15 11.94
CA LEU A 147 -29.87 12.36 11.46
C LEU A 147 -30.93 13.41 11.04
N PRO A 148 -30.78 14.69 11.44
CA PRO A 148 -31.68 15.73 11.00
C PRO A 148 -31.63 15.83 9.48
N ARG A 149 -32.81 15.88 8.84
CA ARG A 149 -32.98 15.93 7.38
C ARG A 149 -32.13 17.00 6.68
N ASP A 150 -31.74 18.05 7.40
CA ASP A 150 -30.96 19.17 6.87
C ASP A 150 -29.46 18.84 6.67
N LEU A 151 -28.93 17.80 7.34
CA LEU A 151 -27.53 17.38 7.15
C LEU A 151 -27.34 16.49 5.91
N VAL A 152 -28.42 15.83 5.44
CA VAL A 152 -28.40 15.00 4.22
C VAL A 152 -28.19 15.86 2.97
N LEU A 153 -28.61 17.13 2.99
CA LEU A 153 -28.40 18.06 1.88
C LEU A 153 -26.98 18.63 1.85
N LEU A 154 -26.31 18.79 3.01
CA LEU A 154 -24.94 19.29 3.08
C LEU A 154 -23.86 18.24 2.76
N LEU A 155 -24.16 16.95 2.95
CA LEU A 155 -23.28 15.85 2.52
C LEU A 155 -23.56 15.39 1.07
N GLY A 156 -24.57 15.96 0.41
CA GLY A 156 -24.91 15.69 -1.00
C GLY A 156 -23.94 16.31 -2.02
N GLU A 157 -23.14 17.30 -1.63
CA GLU A 157 -22.22 18.01 -2.55
C GLU A 157 -20.72 17.79 -2.23
N ALA A 158 -20.37 17.16 -1.11
CA ALA A 158 -18.96 17.03 -0.67
C ALA A 158 -18.31 15.65 -0.90
N ALA A 159 -19.00 14.69 -1.54
CA ALA A 159 -18.48 13.33 -1.77
C ALA A 159 -18.02 13.07 -3.22
N CYS A 160 -17.59 14.11 -3.94
CA CYS A 160 -16.83 13.93 -5.19
C CYS A 160 -15.73 14.98 -5.24
N TRP A 161 -14.58 14.66 -4.62
CA TRP A 161 -13.35 15.41 -4.85
C TRP A 161 -13.06 15.41 -6.36
N PRO A 162 -12.90 16.59 -7.00
CA PRO A 162 -12.70 16.68 -8.45
C PRO A 162 -11.30 16.25 -8.92
N GLN A 163 -10.44 15.74 -8.03
CA GLN A 163 -9.06 15.37 -8.38
C GLN A 163 -8.90 13.98 -9.02
N CYS A 164 -9.98 13.19 -9.14
CA CYS A 164 -9.90 11.80 -9.60
C CYS A 164 -10.50 11.53 -11.00
N CYS A 165 -10.94 12.56 -11.73
CA CYS A 165 -11.38 12.41 -13.12
C CYS A 165 -10.75 13.51 -14.00
N GLY A 166 -9.54 13.24 -14.49
CA GLY A 166 -8.93 13.86 -15.66
C GLY A 166 -8.69 12.79 -16.71
#